data_AF-A0A967LV18-F1
#
_entry.id   AF-A0A967LV18-F1
#
_cell.length_a   1.000
_cell.length_b   1.000
_cell.length_c   1.000
_cell.angle_alpha   90.00
_cell.angle_beta   90.00
_cell.angle_gamma   90.00
#
_symmetry.space_group_name_H-M   'P 1'
#
loop_
_entity.id
_entity.type
_entity.pdbx_description
1 polymer ?
#
loop_
_entity_poly.entity_id
_entity_poly.type
_entity_poly.pdbx_seq_one_letter_code
_entity_poly.pdbx_strand_id
1 'polypeptide(L)'
;MIASKKQFFGGVGLMIGFVIVLIIFFSPVFGGKNGLDYLDNLYNSISKGSAYYIPKVKEECEPFKGNSVNVTLTMPDKTHAQQTAKLFEASDTEVVITGTKLKVSGDLGMIFQNCLADAD
;
A
#
# COMPACT_ATOMS: atom_id res chain seq x y z
N MET A 1 46.57 16.28 32.75
CA MET A 1 45.96 16.63 34.05
C MET A 1 44.51 17.04 33.77
N ILE A 2 43.53 16.51 34.50
CA ILE A 2 42.12 16.93 34.32
C ILE A 2 41.99 18.39 34.79
N ALA A 3 41.66 19.30 33.87
CA ALA A 3 41.61 20.74 34.15
C ALA A 3 40.51 21.13 35.16
N SER A 4 39.37 20.44 35.12
CA SER A 4 38.26 20.63 36.06
C SER A 4 37.60 19.30 36.37
N LYS A 5 37.88 18.76 37.56
CA LYS A 5 37.40 17.42 37.97
C LYS A 5 35.88 17.33 37.98
N LYS A 6 35.19 18.36 38.49
CA LYS A 6 33.72 18.38 38.58
C LYS A 6 33.04 18.30 37.21
N GLN A 7 33.49 19.12 36.26
CA GLN A 7 32.93 19.15 34.91
C GLN A 7 33.29 17.89 34.14
N PHE A 8 34.52 17.38 34.29
CA PHE A 8 34.96 16.15 33.65
C PHE A 8 34.13 14.93 34.08
N PHE A 9 33.99 14.69 35.39
CA PHE A 9 33.20 13.56 35.88
C PHE A 9 31.70 13.72 35.58
N GLY A 10 31.18 14.95 35.59
CA GLY A 10 29.81 15.23 35.14
C GLY A 10 29.59 14.88 33.67
N GLY A 11 30.51 15.28 32.79
CA GLY A 11 30.47 14.94 31.36
C GLY A 11 30.61 13.44 31.11
N VAL A 12 31.49 12.75 31.83
CA VAL A 12 31.61 11.28 31.76
C VAL A 12 30.32 10.60 32.20
N GLY A 13 29.67 11.07 33.26
CA GLY A 13 28.37 10.55 33.71
C GLY A 13 27.28 10.72 32.66
N LEU A 14 27.19 11.89 32.03
CA LEU A 14 26.23 12.14 30.94
C LEU A 14 26.52 11.28 29.70
N MET A 15 27.80 11.09 29.35
CA MET A 15 28.20 10.24 28.23
C MET A 15 27.81 8.77 28.47
N ILE A 16 28.04 8.26 29.68
CA ILE A 16 27.63 6.90 30.05
C ILE A 16 26.11 6.78 29.96
N GLY A 17 25.36 7.75 30.49
CA GLY A 17 23.91 7.77 30.39
C GLY A 17 23.41 7.76 28.94
N PHE A 18 24.01 8.58 28.07
CA PHE A 18 23.70 8.60 26.65
C PHE A 18 23.97 7.24 25.98
N VAL A 19 25.13 6.64 26.23
CA VAL A 19 25.50 5.34 25.65
C VAL A 19 24.54 4.23 26.11
N ILE A 20 24.13 4.21 27.38
CA ILE A 20 23.15 3.24 27.88
C ILE A 20 21.83 3.38 27.14
N VAL A 21 21.30 4.60 27.03
CA VAL A 21 20.05 4.86 26.30
C VAL A 21 20.19 4.47 24.84
N LEU A 22 21.32 4.78 24.21
CA LEU A 22 21.59 4.43 22.82
C LEU A 22 21.60 2.90 22.61
N ILE A 23 22.30 2.15 23.47
CA ILE A 23 22.33 0.68 23.40
C ILE A 23 20.91 0.13 23.57
N ILE A 24 20.16 0.61 24.56
CA ILE A 24 18.78 0.18 24.77
C ILE A 24 17.92 0.49 23.55
N PHE A 25 18.06 1.66 22.95
CA PHE A 25 17.32 2.08 21.75
C PHE A 25 17.55 1.14 20.56
N PHE A 26 18.78 0.66 20.36
CA PHE A 26 19.11 -0.29 19.27
C PHE A 26 18.96 -1.77 19.66
N SER A 27 18.72 -2.07 20.94
CA SER A 27 18.53 -3.45 21.41
C SER A 27 17.08 -3.94 21.17
N PRO A 28 16.86 -5.25 21.02
CA PRO A 28 15.54 -5.83 20.74
C PRO A 28 14.64 -5.96 22.00
N VAL A 29 14.79 -5.06 22.96
CA VAL A 29 14.09 -5.12 24.25
C VAL A 29 12.60 -4.72 24.16
N PHE A 30 12.19 -4.09 23.05
CA PHE A 30 10.81 -3.69 22.82
C PHE A 30 10.04 -4.79 22.07
N GLY A 31 9.81 -5.92 22.76
CA GLY A 31 9.05 -7.05 22.18
C GLY A 31 9.72 -7.68 20.96
N GLY A 32 11.06 -7.74 20.95
CA GLY A 32 11.84 -8.26 19.82
C GLY A 32 12.19 -7.23 18.75
N LYS A 33 11.70 -5.99 18.89
CA LYS A 33 11.99 -4.86 18.00
C LYS A 33 12.89 -3.83 18.69
N ASN A 34 13.62 -3.05 17.90
CA ASN A 34 14.39 -1.90 18.37
C ASN A 34 13.73 -0.57 17.92
N GLY A 35 14.24 0.55 18.41
CA GLY A 35 13.72 1.88 18.11
C GLY A 35 13.69 2.25 16.62
N LEU A 36 14.64 1.76 15.80
CA LEU A 36 14.58 1.96 14.36
C LEU A 36 13.40 1.25 13.72
N ASP A 37 13.10 0.02 14.15
CA ASP A 37 11.95 -0.72 13.61
C ASP A 37 10.65 0.04 13.86
N TYR A 38 10.52 0.70 15.01
CA TYR A 38 9.35 1.54 15.31
C TYR A 38 9.30 2.79 14.46
N LEU A 39 10.44 3.47 14.25
CA LEU A 39 10.52 4.65 13.39
C LEU A 39 10.22 4.30 11.92
N ASP A 40 10.72 3.17 11.44
CA ASP A 40 10.44 2.68 10.09
C ASP A 40 8.96 2.31 9.92
N ASN A 41 8.39 1.56 10.86
CA ASN A 41 6.94 1.25 10.84
C ASN A 41 6.08 2.52 10.89
N LEU A 42 6.48 3.52 11.66
CA LEU A 42 5.80 4.81 11.71
C LEU A 42 5.89 5.53 10.36
N TYR A 43 7.09 5.62 9.77
CA TYR A 43 7.27 6.23 8.47
C TYR A 43 6.46 5.50 7.38
N ASN A 44 6.50 4.17 7.36
CA ASN A 44 5.76 3.35 6.41
C ASN A 44 4.24 3.49 6.58
N SER A 45 3.73 3.57 7.81
CA SER A 45 2.30 3.78 8.03
C SER A 45 1.84 5.17 7.61
N ILE A 46 2.64 6.22 7.87
CA ILE A 46 2.37 7.59 7.39
C ILE A 46 2.46 7.65 5.86
N SER A 47 3.49 7.07 5.26
CA SER A 47 3.69 7.07 3.81
C SER A 47 2.57 6.32 3.08
N LYS A 48 2.10 5.20 3.63
CA LYS A 48 0.95 4.47 3.08
C LYS A 48 -0.34 5.27 3.24
N GLY A 49 -0.57 5.89 4.39
CA GLY A 49 -1.72 6.76 4.62
C GLY A 49 -1.75 7.99 3.70
N SER A 50 -0.59 8.59 3.41
CA SER A 50 -0.47 9.72 2.49
C SER A 50 -0.70 9.36 1.02
N ALA A 51 -0.60 8.08 0.66
CA ALA A 51 -0.77 7.57 -0.70
C ALA A 51 -2.06 6.77 -0.87
N TYR A 52 -2.96 6.77 0.13
CA TYR A 52 -4.21 6.03 0.06
C TYR A 52 -5.26 6.83 -0.71
N TYR A 53 -5.22 6.70 -2.03
CA TYR A 53 -6.09 7.45 -2.95
C TYR A 53 -7.44 6.78 -3.23
N ILE A 54 -7.65 5.54 -2.79
CA ILE A 54 -8.86 4.76 -3.11
C ILE A 54 -10.18 5.48 -2.76
N PRO A 55 -10.33 6.15 -1.60
CA PRO A 55 -11.57 6.88 -1.31
C PRO A 55 -11.86 8.00 -2.32
N LYS A 56 -10.82 8.76 -2.68
CA LYS A 56 -10.93 9.83 -3.67
C LYS A 56 -11.26 9.27 -5.06
N VAL A 57 -10.62 8.18 -5.48
CA VAL A 57 -10.89 7.58 -6.79
C VAL A 57 -12.28 6.93 -6.81
N LYS A 58 -12.77 6.37 -5.68
CA LYS A 58 -14.16 5.90 -5.55
C LYS A 58 -15.14 7.03 -5.84
N GLU A 59 -14.91 8.24 -5.28
CA GLU A 59 -15.73 9.43 -5.60
C GLU A 59 -15.63 9.86 -7.08
N GLU A 60 -14.42 9.83 -7.66
CA GLU A 60 -14.21 10.14 -9.09
C GLU A 60 -14.90 9.13 -10.03
N CYS A 61 -15.15 7.89 -9.55
CA CYS A 61 -15.84 6.84 -10.30
C CYS A 61 -17.38 6.91 -10.19
N GLU A 62 -17.94 7.57 -9.17
CA GLU A 62 -19.40 7.69 -8.98
C GLU A 62 -20.15 8.22 -10.22
N PRO A 63 -19.67 9.25 -10.96
CA PRO A 63 -20.34 9.74 -12.16
C PRO A 63 -20.46 8.71 -13.30
N PHE A 64 -19.73 7.59 -13.22
CA PHE A 64 -19.76 6.54 -14.24
C PHE A 64 -20.77 5.43 -13.95
N LYS A 65 -21.41 5.43 -12.77
CA LYS A 65 -22.52 4.50 -12.48
C LYS A 65 -23.68 4.74 -13.44
N GLY A 66 -24.25 3.66 -13.96
CA GLY A 66 -25.30 3.68 -14.98
C GLY A 66 -24.78 3.79 -16.41
N ASN A 67 -23.48 4.05 -16.62
CA ASN A 67 -22.92 4.18 -17.96
C ASN A 67 -22.57 2.81 -18.52
N SER A 68 -23.43 2.26 -19.36
CA SER A 68 -23.17 1.01 -20.07
C SER A 68 -22.08 1.17 -21.13
N VAL A 69 -21.07 0.30 -21.09
CA VAL A 69 -20.03 0.19 -22.10
C VAL A 69 -20.12 -1.14 -22.82
N ASN A 70 -19.73 -1.15 -24.10
CA ASN A 70 -19.60 -2.36 -24.90
C ASN A 70 -18.26 -2.31 -25.65
N VAL A 71 -17.29 -3.08 -25.19
CA VAL A 71 -15.91 -3.01 -25.67
C VAL A 71 -15.45 -4.39 -26.12
N THR A 72 -14.62 -4.43 -27.16
CA THR A 72 -13.95 -5.65 -27.60
C THR A 72 -12.45 -5.49 -27.41
N LEU A 73 -11.90 -6.25 -26.47
CA LEU A 73 -10.48 -6.27 -26.13
C LEU A 73 -9.81 -7.44 -26.85
N THR A 74 -8.66 -7.21 -27.46
CA THR A 74 -7.86 -8.28 -28.10
C THR A 74 -6.69 -8.61 -27.18
N MET A 75 -6.64 -9.85 -26.70
CA MET A 75 -5.61 -10.36 -25.81
C MET A 75 -4.46 -11.02 -26.58
N PRO A 76 -3.26 -11.14 -25.98
CA PRO A 76 -2.11 -11.78 -26.61
C PRO A 76 -2.35 -13.25 -26.99
N ASP A 77 -3.04 -13.99 -26.12
CA ASP A 77 -3.38 -15.40 -26.35
C ASP A 77 -4.68 -15.79 -25.63
N LYS A 78 -5.09 -17.06 -25.81
CA LYS A 78 -6.33 -17.60 -25.24
C LYS A 78 -6.28 -17.68 -23.71
N THR A 79 -5.11 -17.91 -23.12
CA THR A 79 -4.95 -18.02 -21.66
C THR A 79 -5.17 -16.65 -21.03
N HIS A 80 -4.58 -15.59 -21.58
CA HIS A 80 -4.82 -14.23 -21.14
C HIS A 80 -6.31 -13.84 -21.32
N ALA A 81 -6.95 -14.23 -22.43
CA ALA A 81 -8.38 -13.99 -22.61
C ALA A 81 -9.25 -14.64 -21.53
N GLN A 82 -8.93 -15.88 -21.14
CA GLN A 82 -9.63 -16.57 -20.05
C GLN A 82 -9.37 -15.98 -18.68
N GLN A 83 -8.15 -15.51 -18.41
CA GLN A 83 -7.79 -14.88 -17.13
C GLN A 83 -8.46 -13.52 -16.99
N THR A 84 -8.37 -12.67 -18.02
CA THR A 84 -8.98 -11.35 -18.03
C THR A 84 -10.51 -11.43 -17.96
N ALA A 85 -11.13 -12.44 -18.58
CA ALA A 85 -12.57 -12.64 -18.50
C ALA A 85 -13.07 -12.73 -17.04
N LYS A 86 -12.37 -13.48 -16.19
CA LYS A 86 -12.73 -13.65 -14.78
C LYS A 86 -12.76 -12.33 -14.00
N LEU A 87 -11.89 -11.39 -14.36
CA LEU A 87 -11.85 -10.07 -13.71
C LEU A 87 -13.11 -9.25 -14.01
N PHE A 88 -13.63 -9.36 -15.23
CA PHE A 88 -14.85 -8.67 -15.65
C PHE A 88 -16.12 -9.41 -15.19
N GLU A 89 -16.12 -10.74 -15.18
CA GLU A 89 -17.22 -11.56 -14.65
C GLU A 89 -17.51 -11.24 -13.17
N ALA A 90 -16.48 -10.88 -12.39
CA ALA A 90 -16.63 -10.44 -11.00
C ALA A 90 -17.39 -9.11 -10.82
N SER A 91 -17.58 -8.33 -11.90
CA SER A 91 -18.23 -7.01 -11.88
C SER A 91 -19.66 -6.97 -12.43
N ASP A 92 -20.38 -8.10 -12.39
CA ASP A 92 -21.74 -8.28 -12.95
C ASP A 92 -21.84 -7.87 -14.45
N THR A 93 -20.75 -8.02 -15.19
CA THR A 93 -20.71 -7.71 -16.62
C THR A 93 -20.85 -8.94 -17.49
N GLU A 94 -21.47 -8.77 -18.65
CA GLU A 94 -21.55 -9.81 -19.67
C GLU A 94 -20.21 -9.91 -20.41
N VAL A 95 -19.60 -11.09 -20.36
CA VAL A 95 -18.29 -11.35 -20.97
C VAL A 95 -18.40 -12.51 -21.96
N VAL A 96 -18.03 -12.26 -23.22
CA VAL A 96 -18.02 -13.26 -24.29
C VAL A 96 -16.61 -13.42 -24.84
N ILE A 97 -16.05 -14.61 -24.70
CA ILE A 97 -14.72 -14.95 -25.21
C ILE A 97 -14.86 -15.58 -26.61
N THR A 98 -14.14 -15.05 -27.59
CA THR A 98 -14.02 -15.63 -28.94
C THR A 98 -12.56 -15.71 -29.33
N GLY A 99 -11.93 -16.86 -29.07
CA GLY A 99 -10.49 -17.04 -29.31
C GLY A 99 -9.65 -16.15 -28.39
N THR A 100 -8.99 -15.15 -28.97
CA THR A 100 -8.21 -14.13 -28.25
C THR A 100 -8.98 -12.84 -28.01
N LYS A 101 -10.22 -12.73 -28.50
CA LYS A 101 -11.06 -11.55 -28.32
C LYS A 101 -11.97 -11.73 -27.11
N LEU A 102 -12.08 -10.68 -26.31
CA LEU A 102 -12.93 -10.58 -25.15
C LEU A 102 -13.93 -9.44 -25.39
N LYS A 103 -15.21 -9.77 -25.56
CA LYS A 103 -16.26 -8.77 -25.64
C LYS A 103 -16.86 -8.58 -24.25
N VAL A 104 -16.81 -7.37 -23.73
CA VAL A 104 -17.31 -7.02 -22.39
C VAL A 104 -18.43 -6.01 -22.55
N SER A 105 -19.56 -6.27 -21.91
CA SER A 105 -20.73 -5.39 -21.90
C SER A 105 -21.27 -5.25 -20.48
N GLY A 106 -21.36 -4.03 -19.97
CA GLY A 106 -21.82 -3.82 -18.59
C GLY A 106 -21.66 -2.40 -18.12
N ASP A 107 -21.96 -2.17 -16.85
CA ASP A 107 -21.90 -0.86 -16.20
C ASP A 107 -20.44 -0.48 -15.88
N LEU A 108 -19.99 0.64 -16.44
CA LEU A 108 -18.62 1.12 -16.26
C LEU A 108 -18.31 1.49 -14.81
N GLY A 109 -19.27 2.07 -14.09
CA GLY A 109 -19.13 2.37 -12.68
C GLY A 109 -18.93 1.10 -11.85
N MET A 110 -19.70 0.05 -12.11
CA MET A 110 -19.56 -1.25 -11.43
C MET A 110 -18.22 -1.92 -11.73
N ILE A 111 -17.74 -1.85 -12.98
CA ILE A 111 -16.39 -2.32 -13.35
C ILE A 111 -15.34 -1.59 -12.51
N PHE A 112 -15.38 -0.25 -12.46
CA PHE A 112 -14.42 0.52 -11.68
C PHE A 112 -14.51 0.25 -10.17
N GLN A 113 -15.71 0.07 -9.63
CA GLN A 113 -15.88 -0.30 -8.23
C GLN A 113 -15.23 -1.65 -7.90
N ASN A 114 -15.39 -2.64 -8.78
CA ASN A 114 -14.73 -3.93 -8.61
C ASN A 114 -13.19 -3.80 -8.68
N CYS A 115 -12.67 -3.02 -9.62
CA CYS A 115 -11.23 -2.73 -9.70
C CYS A 115 -10.71 -2.05 -8.42
N LEU A 116 -11.47 -1.10 -7.86
CA LEU A 116 -11.11 -0.39 -6.64
C LEU A 116 -11.25 -1.26 -5.39
N ALA A 117 -12.09 -2.30 -5.41
CA ALA A 117 -12.21 -3.26 -4.33
C ALA A 117 -11.07 -4.30 -4.34
N ASP A 118 -10.59 -4.69 -5.53
CA ASP A 118 -9.44 -5.59 -5.68
C ASP A 118 -8.10 -4.90 -5.34
N ALA A 119 -8.02 -3.58 -5.53
CA ALA A 119 -6.81 -2.80 -5.27
C ALA A 119 -6.63 -2.33 -3.81
N ASP A 120 -7.66 -2.50 -2.96
CA ASP A 120 -7.72 -2.07 -1.55
C ASP A 120 -7.19 -3.15 -0.60
#